data_AF-A0A7C4TWD6-F1
#
_entry.id   AF-A0A7C4TWD6-F1
#
_cell.length_a   1.000
_cell.length_b   1.000
_cell.length_c   1.000
_cell.angle_alpha   90.00
_cell.angle_beta   90.00
_cell.angle_gamma   90.00
#
_symmetry.space_group_name_H-M   'P 1'
#
loop_
_entity.id
_entity.type
_entity.pdbx_description
1 polymer ?
#
loop_
_entity_poly.entity_id
_entity_poly.type
_entity_poly.pdbx_seq_one_letter_code
_entity_poly.pdbx_strand_id
1 'polypeptide(L)' 'MPARSERQRKLAGIALSIKRGYTPRSYSPEATRMAESMSEEKLRHYAGRTKRKKKRTSRRSRRE' A
#
# COMPACT_ATOMS: atom_id res chain seq x y z
N MET A 1 11.09 -15.34 2.95
CA MET A 1 10.44 -14.81 1.74
C MET A 1 9.70 -13.51 2.07
N PRO A 2 9.86 -12.37 1.36
CA PRO A 2 8.93 -11.25 1.55
C PRO A 2 7.66 -11.50 0.70
N ALA A 3 6.91 -12.55 1.04
CA ALA A 3 5.73 -13.03 0.33
C ALA A 3 4.41 -12.37 0.79
N ARG A 4 4.45 -11.07 1.16
CA ARG A 4 3.24 -10.21 1.21
C ARG A 4 3.24 -9.16 0.08
N SER A 5 3.73 -9.66 -1.05
CA SER A 5 3.19 -9.56 -2.42
C SER A 5 3.30 -8.23 -3.16
N GLU A 6 4.33 -8.15 -4.01
CA GLU A 6 4.49 -7.14 -5.05
C GLU A 6 3.24 -6.99 -5.94
N ARG A 7 2.56 -8.09 -6.24
CA ARG A 7 1.27 -8.10 -6.94
C ARG A 7 0.21 -7.30 -6.20
N GLN A 8 0.09 -7.47 -4.88
CA GLN A 8 -0.85 -6.70 -4.06
C GLN A 8 -0.47 -5.22 -3.98
N ARG A 9 0.83 -4.89 -3.94
CA ARG A 9 1.30 -3.50 -4.02
C ARG A 9 0.92 -2.85 -5.34
N LYS A 10 1.11 -3.56 -6.46
CA LYS A 10 0.71 -3.10 -7.81
C LYS A 10 -0.81 -2.95 -7.91
N LEU A 11 -1.57 -3.94 -7.46
CA LEU A 11 -3.04 -3.88 -7.40
C LEU A 11 -3.54 -2.73 -6.52
N ALA A 12 -2.90 -2.47 -5.38
CA ALA A 12 -3.23 -1.33 -4.52
C ALA A 12 -2.98 0.02 -5.22
N GLY A 13 -1.92 0.12 -6.02
CA GLY A 13 -1.65 1.30 -6.84
C GLY A 13 -2.71 1.52 -7.92
N ILE A 14 -3.08 0.45 -8.64
CA ILE A 14 -4.13 0.49 -9.66
C ILE A 14 -5.48 0.83 -9.03
N ALA A 15 -5.83 0.17 -7.92
CA ALA A 15 -7.07 0.41 -7.18
C ALA A 15 -7.17 1.85 -6.67
N LEU A 16 -6.06 2.45 -6.23
CA LEU A 16 -6.00 3.86 -5.86
C LEU A 16 -6.31 4.77 -7.05
N SER A 17 -5.73 4.49 -8.22
CA SER A 17 -6.01 5.26 -9.44
C SER A 17 -7.46 5.11 -9.91
N ILE A 18 -8.05 3.92 -9.77
CA ILE A 18 -9.48 3.67 -10.06
C ILE A 18 -10.36 4.49 -9.12
N LYS A 19 -10.05 4.48 -7.82
CA LYS A 19 -10.83 5.23 -6.81
C LYS A 19 -10.79 6.74 -7.03
N ARG A 20 -9.68 7.26 -7.57
CA ARG A 20 -9.50 8.67 -7.93
C ARG A 20 -10.07 9.05 -9.30
N GLY A 21 -10.55 8.10 -10.08
CA GLY A 21 -11.10 8.33 -11.42
C GLY A 21 -10.06 8.48 -12.54
N TYR A 22 -8.76 8.24 -12.27
CA TYR A 22 -7.72 8.29 -13.30
C TYR A 22 -7.66 7.02 -14.15
N THR A 23 -8.17 5.91 -13.64
CA THR A 23 -8.15 4.61 -14.32
C THR A 23 -9.57 4.04 -14.37
N PRO A 24 -10.03 3.54 -15.53
CA PRO A 24 -11.36 2.95 -15.63
C PRO A 24 -11.45 1.64 -14.82
N ARG A 25 -12.62 1.37 -14.23
CA ARG A 25 -12.91 0.13 -13.47
C ARG A 25 -12.72 -1.16 -14.29
N SER A 26 -12.82 -1.07 -15.62
CA SER A 26 -12.59 -2.18 -16.54
C SER A 26 -11.13 -2.61 -16.64
N TYR A 27 -10.19 -1.77 -16.20
CA TYR A 27 -8.75 -2.04 -16.30
C TYR A 27 -8.32 -3.29 -15.52
N SER A 28 -8.94 -3.53 -14.35
CA SER A 28 -8.68 -4.74 -13.57
C SER A 28 -9.85 -5.03 -12.62
N PRO A 29 -10.53 -6.17 -12.76
CA PRO A 29 -11.60 -6.58 -11.84
C PRO A 29 -11.11 -6.73 -10.39
N GLU A 30 -9.90 -7.23 -10.20
CA GLU A 30 -9.30 -7.41 -8.87
C GLU A 30 -8.99 -6.07 -8.20
N ALA A 31 -8.47 -5.10 -8.95
CA ALA A 31 -8.21 -3.77 -8.45
C ALA A 31 -9.50 -3.00 -8.13
N THR A 32 -10.56 -3.18 -8.94
CA THR A 32 -11.88 -2.58 -8.68
C THR A 32 -12.46 -3.08 -7.37
N ARG A 33 -12.43 -4.39 -7.10
CA ARG A 33 -12.87 -4.95 -5.81
C ARG A 33 -12.06 -4.42 -4.63
N MET A 34 -10.75 -4.20 -4.81
CA MET A 34 -9.92 -3.54 -3.79
C MET A 34 -10.26 -2.06 -3.59
N ALA A 35 -10.57 -1.33 -4.67
CA ALA A 35 -10.96 0.08 -4.62
C ALA A 35 -12.28 0.29 -3.86
N GLU A 36 -13.21 -0.66 -4.00
CA GLU A 36 -14.50 -0.67 -3.33
C GLU A 36 -14.40 -1.09 -1.85
N SER A 37 -13.61 -2.11 -1.54
CA SER A 37 -13.49 -2.67 -0.19
C SER A 37 -12.53 -1.91 0.75
N MET A 38 -11.68 -1.02 0.22
CA MET A 38 -10.68 -0.29 1.02
C MET A 38 -10.80 1.23 0.87
N SER A 39 -10.41 1.98 1.91
CA SER A 39 -10.30 3.44 1.84
C SER A 39 -9.08 3.88 1.02
N GLU A 40 -9.14 5.11 0.50
CA GLU A 40 -8.05 5.70 -0.30
C GLU A 40 -6.72 5.68 0.45
N GLU A 41 -6.72 6.06 1.73
CA GLU A 41 -5.53 6.06 2.58
C GLU A 41 -4.92 4.67 2.73
N LYS A 42 -5.77 3.66 2.87
CA LYS A 42 -5.35 2.27 3.04
C LYS A 42 -4.72 1.73 1.75
N LEU A 43 -5.31 2.03 0.60
CA LEU A 43 -4.73 1.72 -0.72
C LEU A 43 -3.39 2.43 -0.93
N ARG A 44 -3.30 3.72 -0.59
CA ARG A 44 -2.05 4.49 -0.62
C ARG A 44 -0.99 3.90 0.30
N HIS A 45 -1.36 3.42 1.48
CA HIS A 45 -0.44 2.76 2.41
C HIS A 45 0.10 1.44 1.83
N TYR A 46 -0.76 0.62 1.22
CA TYR A 46 -0.33 -0.61 0.56
C TYR A 46 0.54 -0.36 -0.68
N ALA A 47 0.19 0.62 -1.50
CA ALA A 47 0.97 1.03 -2.66
C ALA A 47 2.35 1.63 -2.26
N GLY A 48 2.39 2.42 -1.19
CA GLY A 48 3.57 3.19 -0.75
C GLY A 48 4.53 2.46 0.21
N ARG A 49 4.30 1.19 0.55
CA ARG A 49 5.10 0.45 1.57
C ARG A 49 6.57 0.18 1.22
N THR A 50 7.09 0.69 0.10
CA THR A 50 8.52 0.56 -0.27
C THR A 50 9.47 1.38 0.57
N LYS A 51 9.00 2.44 1.25
CA LYS A 51 9.89 3.18 2.16
C LYS A 51 10.04 2.37 3.45
N ARG A 52 11.11 1.55 3.51
CA ARG A 52 11.74 1.12 4.76
C ARG A 52 11.82 2.35 5.68
N LYS A 53 10.86 2.53 6.59
CA LYS A 53 11.07 3.42 7.72
C LYS A 53 12.21 2.77 8.48
N LYS A 54 13.43 3.32 8.34
CA LYS A 54 14.57 3.04 9.22
C LYS A 54 13.98 3.08 10.62
N LYS A 55 13.83 1.93 11.29
CA LYS A 55 13.51 1.90 12.71
C LYS A 55 14.60 2.74 13.35
N ARG A 56 14.26 3.92 13.87
CA ARG A 56 15.15 4.68 14.75
C ARG A 56 15.31 3.83 15.99
N THR A 57 16.28 2.92 15.96
CA THR A 57 16.82 2.32 17.17
C THR A 57 17.64 3.41 17.85
N SER A 58 16.98 4.37 18.51
CA SER A 58 17.66 5.07 19.60
C SER A 58 17.68 4.10 20.76
N ARG A 59 18.77 3.35 20.81
CA ARG A 59 19.19 2.52 21.94
C ARG A 59 19.12 3.37 23.21
N ARG A 60 18.32 2.90 24.17
CA ARG A 60 18.60 2.87 25.61
C ARG A 60 19.98 3.45 25.99
N SER A 61 20.02 4.66 26.53
CA SER A 61 21.07 5.07 27.48
C SER A 61 20.43 5.15 28.86
N ARG A 62 20.37 3.98 29.49
CA ARG A 62 20.33 3.85 30.94
C ARG A 62 21.75 4.17 31.42
N ARG A 63 21.94 5.29 32.12
CA ARG A 63 23.02 5.56 33.07
C ARG A 63 22.27 6.02 34.32
N GLU A 64 22.18 5.18 35.36
CA GLU A 64 23.16 5.12 36.46
C GLU A 64 23.54 6.50 36.96
#